data_AF-A0A0D6TH03-F1
#
_entry.id   AF-A0A0D6TH03-F1
#
_cell.length_a   1.000
_cell.length_b   1.000
_cell.length_c   1.000
_cell.angle_alpha   90.00
_cell.angle_beta   90.00
_cell.angle_gamma   90.00
#
_symmetry.space_group_name_H-M   'P 1'
#
loop_
_entity.id
_entity.type
_entity.pdbx_description
1 polymer ?
#
loop_
_entity_poly.entity_id
_entity_poly.type
_entity_poly.pdbx_seq_one_letter_code
_entity_poly.pdbx_strand_id
1 'polypeptide(L)'
;MPSRPPRLATLPLAAFAPPDAWIIDDADMSSADRLQLYVGAEEIGDAHTDFVRDPASAIVLPFSQRSDVLFFLMNAVVLAVCTKCGALAGGVSNYHPIVFPAHRGLGIGRDFHLVTDENGMILFQPEYFSRAGYAARLAAHKAAVVQAIREGRVVHPENRMRYRTAW
;
A
#
# COMPACT_ATOMS: atom_id res chain seq x y z
N MET A 1 4.15 13.62 22.25
CA MET A 1 3.74 13.45 20.84
C MET A 1 3.93 11.99 20.48
N PRO A 2 2.93 11.28 19.94
CA PRO A 2 3.19 9.95 19.39
C PRO A 2 4.24 10.11 18.29
N SER A 3 5.36 9.38 18.39
CA SER A 3 6.42 9.45 17.41
C SER A 3 5.88 9.00 16.05
N ARG A 4 6.02 9.85 15.02
CA ARG A 4 5.69 9.49 13.65
C ARG A 4 6.38 8.15 13.32
N PRO A 5 5.68 7.18 12.70
CA PRO A 5 6.31 5.94 12.33
C PRO A 5 7.55 6.20 11.47
N PRO A 6 8.62 5.40 11.64
CA PRO A 6 9.84 5.54 10.85
C PRO A 6 9.52 5.39 9.36
N ARG A 7 10.14 6.25 8.54
CA ARG A 7 9.97 6.21 7.08
C ARG A 7 10.47 4.89 6.51
N LEU A 8 9.82 4.36 5.47
CA LEU A 8 10.23 3.09 4.84
C LEU A 8 11.72 3.03 4.49
N ALA A 9 12.28 4.11 3.93
CA ALA A 9 13.69 4.14 3.54
C ALA A 9 14.68 4.04 4.72
N THR A 10 14.23 4.34 5.93
CA THR A 10 15.03 4.32 7.16
C THR A 10 15.01 2.96 7.87
N LEU A 11 14.10 2.07 7.47
CA LEU A 11 13.99 0.72 8.02
C LEU A 11 14.88 -0.25 7.23
N PRO A 12 15.53 -1.24 7.86
CA PRO A 12 16.11 -2.35 7.11
C PRO A 12 15.01 -3.14 6.41
N LEU A 13 15.30 -3.72 5.23
CA LEU A 13 14.30 -4.49 4.48
C LEU A 13 13.64 -5.57 5.35
N ALA A 14 14.41 -6.27 6.19
CA ALA A 14 13.88 -7.34 7.04
C ALA A 14 12.80 -6.86 8.03
N ALA A 15 12.84 -5.60 8.46
CA ALA A 15 11.80 -5.04 9.33
C ALA A 15 10.49 -4.76 8.56
N PHE A 16 10.57 -4.56 7.24
CA PHE A 16 9.40 -4.26 6.42
C PHE A 16 8.90 -5.46 5.60
N ALA A 17 9.79 -6.33 5.14
CA ALA A 17 9.52 -7.53 4.36
C ALA A 17 10.47 -8.63 4.86
N PRO A 18 10.11 -9.35 5.94
CA PRO A 18 10.95 -10.37 6.55
C PRO A 18 11.28 -11.48 5.54
N PRO A 19 12.51 -12.03 5.53
CA PRO A 19 12.89 -13.12 4.63
C PRO A 19 12.20 -14.45 4.96
N ASP A 20 11.76 -14.61 6.21
CA ASP A 20 11.03 -15.75 6.77
C ASP A 20 9.52 -15.50 6.84
N ALA A 21 9.04 -14.46 6.14
CA ALA A 21 7.62 -14.18 6.03
C ALA A 21 6.85 -15.41 5.52
N TRP A 22 5.76 -15.75 6.19
CA TRP A 22 4.88 -16.81 5.71
C TRP A 22 4.14 -16.31 4.47
N ILE A 23 4.49 -16.88 3.31
CA ILE A 23 3.84 -16.57 2.04
C ILE A 23 2.85 -17.68 1.72
N ILE A 24 1.58 -17.31 1.59
CA ILE A 24 0.46 -18.19 1.26
C ILE A 24 0.07 -17.97 -0.20
N ASP A 25 -0.19 -19.04 -0.93
CA ASP A 25 -0.78 -18.96 -2.26
C ASP A 25 -2.29 -18.70 -2.16
N ASP A 26 -2.85 -17.92 -3.11
CA ASP A 26 -4.29 -17.59 -3.10
C ASP A 26 -5.18 -18.87 -3.09
N ALA A 27 -4.67 -19.97 -3.66
CA ALA A 27 -5.31 -21.28 -3.65
C ALA A 27 -5.36 -21.93 -2.25
N ASP A 28 -4.41 -21.61 -1.39
CA ASP A 28 -4.24 -22.16 -0.04
C ASP A 28 -4.89 -21.28 1.05
N MET A 29 -5.42 -20.11 0.68
CA MET A 29 -6.17 -19.25 1.60
C MET A 29 -7.38 -19.98 2.19
N SER A 30 -7.58 -19.82 3.50
CA SER A 30 -8.76 -20.38 4.16
C SER A 30 -10.05 -19.71 3.68
N SER A 31 -11.18 -20.37 3.86
CA SER A 31 -12.49 -19.77 3.56
C SER A 31 -12.75 -18.49 4.37
N ALA A 32 -12.23 -18.42 5.59
CA ALA A 32 -12.36 -17.24 6.44
C ALA A 32 -11.57 -16.05 5.88
N ASP A 33 -10.34 -16.28 5.43
CA ASP A 33 -9.51 -15.22 4.84
C ASP A 33 -10.10 -14.72 3.52
N ARG A 34 -10.63 -15.63 2.71
CA ARG A 34 -11.36 -15.26 1.48
C ARG A 34 -12.57 -14.39 1.81
N LEU A 35 -13.36 -14.76 2.82
CA LEU A 35 -14.50 -13.98 3.26
C LEU A 35 -14.09 -12.56 3.70
N GLN A 36 -12.99 -12.42 4.44
CA GLN A 36 -12.46 -11.09 4.82
C GLN A 36 -12.09 -10.25 3.60
N LEU A 37 -11.50 -10.85 2.56
CA LEU A 37 -11.23 -10.12 1.31
C LEU A 37 -12.51 -9.69 0.59
N TYR A 38 -13.56 -10.52 0.58
CA TYR A 38 -14.85 -10.15 0.01
C TYR A 38 -15.50 -8.99 0.77
N VAL A 39 -15.56 -9.08 2.10
CA VAL A 39 -16.10 -8.01 2.95
C VAL A 39 -15.32 -6.72 2.75
N GLY A 40 -13.98 -6.79 2.75
CA GLY A 40 -13.15 -5.61 2.51
C GLY A 40 -13.37 -5.00 1.13
N ALA A 41 -13.61 -5.81 0.09
CA ALA A 41 -13.94 -5.32 -1.24
C ALA A 41 -15.29 -4.61 -1.30
N GLU A 42 -16.31 -5.11 -0.58
CA GLU A 42 -17.61 -4.45 -0.45
C GLU A 42 -17.48 -3.11 0.29
N GLU A 43 -16.78 -3.07 1.42
CA GLU A 43 -16.56 -1.84 2.19
C GLU A 43 -15.83 -0.76 1.37
N ILE A 44 -14.85 -1.15 0.54
CA ILE A 44 -14.16 -0.26 -0.40
C ILE A 44 -15.13 0.26 -1.47
N GLY A 45 -16.01 -0.60 -1.99
CA GLY A 45 -17.02 -0.25 -2.98
C GLY A 45 -18.09 0.72 -2.46
N ASP A 46 -18.57 0.48 -1.24
CA ASP A 46 -19.52 1.35 -0.56
C ASP A 46 -18.89 2.72 -0.28
N ALA A 47 -17.67 2.74 0.27
CA ALA A 47 -16.95 3.97 0.55
C ALA A 47 -16.67 4.79 -0.73
N HIS A 48 -16.37 4.13 -1.86
CA HIS A 48 -16.28 4.80 -3.15
C HIS A 48 -17.62 5.37 -3.62
N THR A 49 -18.72 4.65 -3.40
CA THR A 49 -20.06 5.13 -3.77
C THR A 49 -20.42 6.38 -2.98
N ASP A 50 -20.10 6.42 -1.69
CA ASP A 50 -20.30 7.58 -0.84
C ASP A 50 -19.43 8.76 -1.27
N PHE A 51 -18.17 8.53 -1.62
CA PHE A 51 -17.29 9.55 -2.19
C PHE A 51 -17.84 10.19 -3.46
N VAL A 52 -18.35 9.37 -4.38
CA VAL A 52 -18.91 9.85 -5.65
C VAL A 52 -20.16 10.71 -5.40
N ARG A 53 -20.94 10.39 -4.36
CA ARG A 53 -22.12 11.18 -3.95
C ARG A 53 -21.75 12.47 -3.23
N ASP A 54 -20.77 12.40 -2.34
CA ASP A 54 -20.27 13.52 -1.56
C ASP A 54 -18.73 13.48 -1.48
N PRO A 55 -18.02 14.19 -2.35
CA PRO A 55 -16.56 14.22 -2.33
C PRO A 55 -15.95 14.79 -1.04
N ALA A 56 -16.73 15.55 -0.26
CA ALA A 56 -16.27 16.11 1.01
C ALA A 56 -16.25 15.06 2.14
N SER A 57 -16.84 13.88 1.93
CA SER A 57 -16.78 12.74 2.86
C SER A 57 -15.38 12.14 3.02
N ALA A 58 -14.40 12.63 2.25
CA ALA A 58 -13.09 12.00 2.09
C ALA A 58 -11.93 12.98 2.12
N ILE A 59 -10.78 12.48 2.54
CA ILE A 59 -9.52 13.20 2.47
C ILE A 59 -8.71 12.65 1.30
N VAL A 60 -8.56 13.46 0.25
CA VAL A 60 -7.65 13.11 -0.87
C VAL A 60 -6.22 13.09 -0.36
N LEU A 61 -5.54 11.97 -0.57
CA LEU A 61 -4.13 11.81 -0.23
C LEU A 61 -3.30 12.14 -1.47
N PRO A 62 -2.48 13.21 -1.44
CA PRO A 62 -1.55 13.47 -2.52
C PRO A 62 -0.52 12.34 -2.58
N PHE A 63 -0.24 11.86 -3.80
CA PHE A 63 0.82 10.88 -4.04
C PHE A 63 1.64 11.30 -5.24
N SER A 64 2.84 11.79 -4.98
CA SER A 64 3.68 12.50 -5.96
C SER A 64 4.15 11.64 -7.14
N GLN A 65 4.19 10.31 -6.99
CA GLN A 65 4.72 9.40 -7.99
C GLN A 65 3.67 8.90 -9.00
N ARG A 66 2.40 9.25 -8.81
CA ARG A 66 1.29 8.84 -9.68
C ARG A 66 0.42 10.04 -10.02
N SER A 67 0.12 10.17 -11.31
CA SER A 67 -0.86 11.15 -11.76
C SER A 67 -2.09 10.49 -12.38
N ASP A 68 -2.09 9.19 -12.61
CA ASP A 68 -3.14 8.41 -13.26
C ASP A 68 -4.20 7.87 -12.27
N VAL A 69 -3.92 7.93 -10.98
CA VAL A 69 -4.81 7.49 -9.90
C VAL A 69 -4.94 8.55 -8.80
N LEU A 70 -6.03 8.46 -8.04
CA LEU A 70 -6.37 9.29 -6.89
C LEU A 70 -6.55 8.36 -5.68
N PHE A 71 -5.80 8.62 -4.62
CA PHE A 71 -5.96 7.95 -3.33
C PHE A 71 -6.80 8.82 -2.41
N PHE A 72 -7.70 8.22 -1.65
CA PHE A 72 -8.50 8.94 -0.69
C PHE A 72 -8.75 8.10 0.57
N LEU A 73 -8.68 8.78 1.70
CA LEU A 73 -8.94 8.23 3.02
C LEU A 73 -10.39 8.56 3.41
N MET A 74 -11.16 7.51 3.67
CA MET A 74 -12.58 7.62 4.02
C MET A 74 -12.80 7.60 5.53
N ASN A 75 -12.00 6.79 6.22
CA ASN A 75 -11.93 6.72 7.67
C ASN A 75 -10.53 6.23 8.08
N ALA A 76 -10.28 5.99 9.36
CA ALA A 76 -8.96 5.58 9.84
C ALA A 76 -8.44 4.26 9.23
N VAL A 77 -9.31 3.46 8.60
CA VAL A 77 -9.04 2.07 8.21
C VAL A 77 -9.22 1.85 6.70
N VAL A 78 -10.02 2.70 6.02
CA VAL A 78 -10.35 2.55 4.59
C VAL A 78 -9.62 3.58 3.73
N LEU A 79 -8.67 3.08 2.95
CA LEU A 79 -8.00 3.80 1.87
C LEU A 79 -8.53 3.26 0.55
N ALA A 80 -9.09 4.08 -0.31
CA ALA A 80 -9.52 3.64 -1.65
C ALA A 80 -8.76 4.37 -2.75
N VAL A 81 -8.69 3.74 -3.91
CA VAL A 81 -7.97 4.26 -5.08
C VAL A 81 -8.84 4.18 -6.31
N CYS A 82 -9.02 5.32 -6.98
CA CYS A 82 -9.69 5.41 -8.27
C CYS A 82 -8.74 5.86 -9.35
N THR A 83 -9.00 5.45 -10.58
CA THR A 83 -8.38 6.06 -11.75
C THR A 83 -8.88 7.50 -11.92
N LYS A 84 -8.17 8.32 -12.70
CA LYS A 84 -8.63 9.67 -13.05
C LYS A 84 -10.01 9.73 -13.71
N CYS A 85 -10.47 8.65 -14.36
CA CYS A 85 -11.81 8.57 -14.94
C CYS A 85 -12.88 8.09 -13.94
N GLY A 86 -12.54 7.96 -12.66
CA GLY A 86 -13.48 7.59 -11.60
C GLY A 86 -13.71 6.08 -11.46
N ALA A 87 -12.94 5.25 -12.15
CA ALA A 87 -13.06 3.79 -11.98
C ALA A 87 -12.35 3.35 -10.70
N LEU A 88 -13.06 2.61 -9.85
CA LEU A 88 -12.50 2.05 -8.63
C LEU A 88 -11.45 0.97 -8.97
N ALA A 89 -10.21 1.21 -8.57
CA ALA A 89 -9.07 0.35 -8.87
C ALA A 89 -8.69 -0.58 -7.71
N GLY A 90 -9.17 -0.27 -6.50
CA GLY A 90 -9.00 -1.08 -5.30
C GLY A 90 -9.02 -0.24 -4.04
N GLY A 91 -8.44 -0.78 -2.98
CA GLY A 91 -8.28 -0.08 -1.73
C GLY A 91 -7.63 -0.94 -0.65
N VAL A 92 -7.75 -0.51 0.58
CA VAL A 92 -7.36 -1.21 1.80
C VAL A 92 -8.56 -1.12 2.71
N SER A 93 -9.04 -2.24 3.20
CA SER A 93 -9.99 -2.28 4.30
C SER A 93 -9.51 -3.25 5.37
N ASN A 94 -9.73 -2.90 6.64
CA ASN A 94 -9.29 -3.66 7.80
C ASN A 94 -7.85 -4.19 7.66
N TYR A 95 -6.90 -3.32 7.24
CA TYR A 95 -5.49 -3.66 6.98
C TYR A 95 -5.21 -4.63 5.81
N HIS A 96 -6.23 -5.00 5.03
CA HIS A 96 -6.13 -5.89 3.86
C HIS A 96 -6.12 -5.07 2.56
N PRO A 97 -4.95 -4.94 1.89
CA PRO A 97 -4.87 -4.29 0.59
C PRO A 97 -5.45 -5.18 -0.52
N ILE A 98 -6.29 -4.60 -1.37
CA ILE A 98 -6.96 -5.23 -2.49
C ILE A 98 -6.75 -4.38 -3.74
N VAL A 99 -6.21 -4.99 -4.79
CA VAL A 99 -6.20 -4.42 -6.15
C VAL A 99 -7.16 -5.23 -7.01
N PHE A 100 -8.16 -4.55 -7.58
CA PHE A 100 -9.16 -5.23 -8.39
C PHE A 100 -8.56 -5.79 -9.68
N PRO A 101 -9.04 -6.96 -10.16
CA PRO A 101 -8.40 -7.69 -11.25
C PRO A 101 -8.08 -6.85 -12.49
N ALA A 102 -8.99 -5.96 -12.89
CA ALA A 102 -8.81 -5.08 -14.06
C ALA A 102 -7.66 -4.07 -13.94
N HIS A 103 -7.14 -3.84 -12.74
CA HIS A 103 -6.11 -2.85 -12.44
C HIS A 103 -4.83 -3.47 -11.85
N ARG A 104 -4.74 -4.81 -11.83
CA ARG A 104 -3.52 -5.53 -11.41
C ARG A 104 -2.39 -5.34 -12.42
N GLY A 105 -1.15 -5.54 -11.97
CA GLY A 105 0.05 -5.36 -12.80
C GLY A 105 0.44 -3.90 -13.05
N LEU A 106 -0.42 -2.94 -12.68
CA LEU A 106 -0.14 -1.52 -12.89
C LEU A 106 0.81 -0.95 -11.84
N GLY A 107 1.04 -1.63 -10.71
CA GLY A 107 1.89 -1.15 -9.61
C GLY A 107 1.13 -0.53 -8.42
N ILE A 108 -0.20 -0.56 -8.42
CA ILE A 108 -1.04 0.04 -7.37
C ILE A 108 -0.76 -0.55 -5.98
N GLY A 109 -0.50 -1.86 -5.88
CA GLY A 109 -0.16 -2.49 -4.60
C GLY A 109 1.09 -1.91 -3.94
N ARG A 110 2.12 -1.57 -4.74
CA ARG A 110 3.31 -0.85 -4.26
C ARG A 110 2.93 0.53 -3.75
N ASP A 111 2.05 1.21 -4.48
CA ASP A 111 1.67 2.59 -4.23
C ASP A 111 0.85 2.74 -2.95
N PHE A 112 0.05 1.73 -2.58
CA PHE A 112 -0.58 1.68 -1.25
C PHE A 112 0.44 1.84 -0.12
N HIS A 113 1.56 1.12 -0.17
CA HIS A 113 2.60 1.24 0.86
C HIS A 113 3.26 2.62 0.84
N LEU A 114 3.54 3.17 -0.35
CA LEU A 114 4.19 4.48 -0.47
C LEU A 114 3.30 5.63 0.00
N VAL A 115 2.03 5.65 -0.39
CA VAL A 115 1.09 6.69 0.05
C VAL A 115 0.88 6.62 1.57
N THR A 116 0.82 5.42 2.15
CA THR A 116 0.73 5.28 3.62
C THR A 116 1.98 5.77 4.34
N ASP A 117 3.17 5.48 3.82
CA ASP A 117 4.43 5.99 4.37
C ASP A 117 4.49 7.52 4.28
N GLU A 118 4.15 8.08 3.12
CA GLU A 118 4.13 9.52 2.87
C GLU A 118 3.23 10.25 3.87
N ASN A 119 2.06 9.68 4.15
CA ASN A 119 1.04 10.22 5.05
C ASN A 119 1.17 9.75 6.51
N GLY A 120 2.19 8.96 6.87
CA GLY A 120 2.44 8.53 8.25
C GLY A 120 1.39 7.56 8.81
N MET A 121 0.78 6.76 7.94
CA MET A 121 -0.28 5.81 8.28
C MET A 121 0.29 4.41 8.55
N ILE A 122 -0.27 3.72 9.54
CA ILE A 122 0.07 2.31 9.83
C ILE A 122 -1.10 1.45 9.34
N LEU A 123 -1.10 1.10 8.06
CA LEU A 123 -2.19 0.29 7.46
C LEU A 123 -1.83 -1.19 7.24
N PHE A 124 -0.57 -1.61 7.43
CA PHE A 124 -0.16 -2.95 7.00
C PHE A 124 0.65 -3.70 8.06
N GLN A 125 -0.06 -4.44 8.92
CA GLN A 125 0.53 -5.36 9.90
C GLN A 125 0.06 -6.80 9.67
N PRO A 126 0.39 -7.40 8.52
CA PRO A 126 -0.07 -8.75 8.20
C PRO A 126 0.66 -9.82 9.03
N GLU A 127 -0.07 -10.85 9.44
CA GLU A 127 0.50 -12.07 10.03
C GLU A 127 1.15 -12.97 8.95
N TYR A 128 0.62 -12.93 7.73
CA TYR A 128 1.11 -13.68 6.56
C TYR A 128 0.87 -12.87 5.27
N PHE A 129 1.53 -13.25 4.17
CA PHE A 129 1.47 -12.51 2.91
C PHE A 129 0.95 -13.37 1.77
N SER A 130 0.19 -12.79 0.84
CA SER A 130 0.10 -13.37 -0.49
C SER A 130 1.41 -13.12 -1.25
N ARG A 131 1.72 -13.94 -2.27
CA ARG A 131 2.88 -13.69 -3.16
C ARG A 131 2.85 -12.28 -3.75
N ALA A 132 1.67 -11.82 -4.19
CA ALA A 132 1.49 -10.49 -4.75
C ALA A 132 1.71 -9.39 -3.70
N GLY A 133 1.19 -9.57 -2.48
CA GLY A 133 1.38 -8.63 -1.37
C GLY A 133 2.84 -8.51 -0.96
N TYR A 134 3.56 -9.62 -0.87
CA TYR A 134 5.00 -9.62 -0.55
C TYR A 134 5.81 -8.91 -1.65
N ALA A 135 5.52 -9.20 -2.93
CA ALA A 135 6.15 -8.51 -4.05
C ALA A 135 5.88 -7.00 -4.05
N ALA A 136 4.67 -6.56 -3.70
CA ALA A 136 4.32 -5.16 -3.56
C ALA A 136 5.14 -4.46 -2.46
N ARG A 137 5.36 -5.10 -1.31
CA ARG A 137 6.22 -4.58 -0.24
C ARG A 137 7.68 -4.44 -0.68
N LEU A 138 8.23 -5.48 -1.32
CA LEU A 138 9.60 -5.41 -1.86
C LEU A 138 9.77 -4.25 -2.85
N ALA A 139 8.79 -4.07 -3.74
CA ALA A 139 8.78 -2.99 -4.71
C ALA A 139 8.67 -1.61 -4.04
N ALA A 140 7.83 -1.48 -3.00
CA ALA A 140 7.61 -0.22 -2.30
C ALA A 140 8.86 0.20 -1.53
N HIS A 141 9.46 -0.74 -0.82
CA HIS A 141 10.70 -0.49 -0.10
C HIS A 141 11.84 -0.09 -1.03
N LYS A 142 12.01 -0.79 -2.16
CA LYS A 142 12.99 -0.41 -3.19
C LYS A 142 12.75 1.01 -3.69
N ALA A 143 11.51 1.35 -4.05
CA ALA A 143 11.15 2.67 -4.55
C ALA A 143 11.41 3.77 -3.51
N ALA A 144 11.00 3.55 -2.26
CA ALA A 144 11.22 4.50 -1.16
C ALA A 144 12.70 4.76 -0.91
N VAL A 145 13.54 3.72 -0.93
CA VAL A 145 14.99 3.85 -0.75
C VAL A 145 15.63 4.59 -1.92
N VAL A 146 15.34 4.20 -3.16
CA VAL A 146 15.91 4.87 -4.34
C VAL A 146 15.54 6.35 -4.36
N GLN A 147 14.28 6.67 -4.05
CA GLN A 147 13.83 8.07 -3.96
C GLN A 147 14.56 8.83 -2.86
N ALA A 148 14.67 8.25 -1.65
CA ALA A 148 15.37 8.88 -0.55
C ALA A 148 16.85 9.16 -0.87
N ILE A 149 17.52 8.28 -1.60
CA ILE A 149 18.92 8.47 -2.02
C ILE A 149 19.04 9.60 -3.04
N ARG A 150 18.14 9.67 -4.03
CA ARG A 150 18.09 10.75 -5.02
C ARG A 150 17.86 12.11 -4.38
N GLU A 151 17.07 12.15 -3.31
CA GLU A 151 16.75 13.37 -2.55
C GLU A 151 17.78 13.70 -1.45
N GLY A 152 18.84 12.90 -1.30
CA GLY A 152 19.83 13.09 -0.24
C GLY A 152 19.30 12.87 1.18
N ARG A 153 18.17 12.17 1.33
CA ARG A 153 17.56 11.83 2.62
C ARG A 153 18.28 10.66 3.29
N VAL A 154 18.03 10.53 4.59
CA VAL A 154 18.54 9.41 5.41
C VAL A 154 17.96 8.09 4.89
N VAL A 155 18.85 7.11 4.73
CA VAL A 155 18.55 5.73 4.31
C VAL A 155 19.30 4.76 5.21
N HIS A 156 18.68 3.63 5.54
CA HIS A 156 19.35 2.57 6.27
C HIS A 156 20.62 2.08 5.53
N PRO A 157 21.79 1.91 6.19
CA PRO A 157 23.04 1.56 5.52
C PRO A 157 22.96 0.29 4.65
N GLU A 158 22.28 -0.76 5.13
CA GLU A 158 22.09 -2.00 4.39
C GLU A 158 21.34 -1.80 3.07
N ASN A 159 20.33 -0.93 3.08
CA ASN A 159 19.53 -0.65 1.90
C ASN A 159 20.31 0.14 0.86
N ARG A 160 21.17 1.06 1.33
CA ARG A 160 22.07 1.83 0.47
C ARG A 160 23.02 0.90 -0.28
N MET A 161 23.54 -0.13 0.38
CA MET A 161 24.36 -1.16 -0.28
C MET A 161 23.54 -2.04 -1.22
N ARG A 162 22.34 -2.45 -0.78
CA ARG A 162 21.47 -3.36 -1.54
C ARG A 162 20.98 -2.78 -2.87
N TYR A 163 20.60 -1.50 -2.87
CA TYR A 163 20.03 -0.85 -4.06
C TYR A 163 21.05 -0.01 -4.83
N ARG A 164 22.35 -0.24 -4.61
CA ARG A 164 23.44 0.60 -5.13
C ARG A 164 23.56 0.72 -6.65
N THR A 165 22.90 -0.16 -7.38
CA THR A 165 22.90 -0.20 -8.85
C THR A 165 21.55 0.17 -9.45
N ALA A 166 20.58 0.58 -8.62
CA ALA A 166 19.21 0.85 -9.03
C ALA A 166 18.94 2.34 -9.32
N TRP A 167 19.98 3.18 -9.32
CA TRP A 167 19.89 4.63 -9.53
C TRP A 167 20.58 5.08 -10.80
#